data_AF-A0A960KJN7-F1
#
_entry.id   AF-A0A960KJN7-F1
#
_cell.length_a   1.000
_cell.length_b   1.000
_cell.length_c   1.000
_cell.angle_alpha   90.00
_cell.angle_beta   90.00
_cell.angle_gamma   90.00
#
_symmetry.space_group_name_H-M   'P 1'
#
loop_
_entity.id
_entity.type
_entity.pdbx_description
1 polymer ?
#
loop_
_entity_poly.entity_id
_entity_poly.type
_entity_poly.pdbx_seq_one_letter_code
_entity_poly.pdbx_strand_id
1 'polypeptide(L)'
;MPDLRDLKMMVQSLTPLIAVETHEERRVIDMLRLIALERQQPFFRWSVTDGLQRAETGVLPHKTASSPEDVLKHIRGIKTPAFFALLDFHPYLENPLHIRLIRELAQGYVNTPHHLFFLSPEIDMPRELAPYSAKFRLTIPDEAKLLQIITAVAQEWCRSNPGRRVVADKKAVQLLARNLLGLTTGDAERLARQAIYDDGAITKSDMKGVMQAKYNMISQTGVLSFEYETAAFAEVGGLSKIKEWVALRRAVFQGTAHSYGLDPPKGILLLGVQGCGKSLAAKAVAGVLGVPLLRFDFAALYDKYLGETERNLRESLQAAETMSPCVLWVDEIEKGLASGSGDDGVSRRVLGTLLTWMAEKKKPVFIVATSNDVSALPPELLRKGRFDEIFFVDLPDAETRALIFKIQMTKRKLDSAPFDLNALSATADGFSGSEIEQAIVSALYVAMAANRMVTQQDIEAEILKTRPLSVMMSEKISQLREWALSRTVPAH
;
A
#
# COMPACT_ATOMS: atom_id res chain seq x y z
N MET A 1 7.46 -17.74 -21.65
CA MET A 1 7.52 -16.79 -20.52
C MET A 1 8.02 -15.45 -21.08
N PRO A 2 7.29 -14.35 -20.94
CA PRO A 2 7.69 -13.04 -21.48
C PRO A 2 9.06 -12.59 -20.95
N ASP A 3 9.30 -12.74 -19.64
CA ASP A 3 10.61 -12.43 -19.00
C ASP A 3 11.80 -13.15 -19.66
N LEU A 4 11.65 -14.44 -19.97
CA LEU A 4 12.70 -15.23 -20.63
C LEU A 4 13.00 -14.69 -22.03
N ARG A 5 11.97 -14.25 -22.76
CA ARG A 5 12.12 -13.66 -24.09
C ARG A 5 12.83 -12.31 -24.01
N ASP A 6 12.44 -11.46 -23.07
CA ASP A 6 13.03 -10.13 -22.90
C ASP A 6 14.49 -10.21 -22.45
N LEU A 7 14.78 -11.07 -21.47
CA LEU A 7 16.15 -11.34 -21.03
C LEU A 7 17.00 -11.90 -22.19
N LYS A 8 16.43 -12.79 -23.01
CA LYS A 8 17.10 -13.30 -24.22
C LYS A 8 17.39 -12.20 -25.23
N MET A 9 16.47 -11.25 -25.44
CA MET A 9 16.70 -10.11 -26.32
C MET A 9 17.83 -9.21 -25.80
N MET A 10 17.92 -8.96 -24.50
CA MET A 10 19.02 -8.18 -23.89
C MET A 10 20.39 -8.85 -24.08
N VAL A 11 20.44 -10.17 -23.97
CA VAL A 11 21.67 -10.94 -24.24
C VAL A 11 22.01 -10.89 -25.75
N GLN A 12 21.01 -10.83 -26.62
CA GLN A 12 21.20 -10.69 -28.07
C GLN A 12 21.63 -9.28 -28.49
N SER A 13 21.23 -8.23 -27.76
CA SER A 13 21.61 -6.84 -28.03
C SER A 13 23.05 -6.50 -27.65
N LEU A 14 23.89 -7.50 -27.35
CA LEU A 14 25.31 -7.36 -27.04
C LEU A 14 25.58 -6.48 -25.82
N THR A 15 24.65 -6.45 -24.86
CA THR A 15 24.84 -5.72 -23.61
C THR A 15 25.66 -6.58 -22.63
N PRO A 16 26.88 -6.17 -22.25
CA PRO A 16 27.76 -7.00 -21.42
C PRO A 16 27.31 -7.04 -19.95
N LEU A 17 26.74 -5.95 -19.43
CA LEU A 17 26.34 -5.83 -18.03
C LEU A 17 24.82 -5.77 -17.93
N ILE A 18 24.22 -6.63 -17.10
CA ILE A 18 22.77 -6.63 -16.88
C ILE A 18 22.53 -6.57 -15.37
N ALA A 19 21.98 -5.46 -14.91
CA ALA A 19 21.56 -5.31 -13.51
C ALA A 19 20.15 -5.86 -13.35
N VAL A 20 19.98 -6.81 -12.44
CA VAL A 20 18.71 -7.49 -12.15
C VAL A 20 18.33 -7.19 -10.70
N GLU A 21 17.39 -6.27 -10.53
CA GLU A 21 16.83 -5.90 -9.23
C GLU A 21 15.72 -6.89 -8.86
N THR A 22 15.98 -7.81 -7.93
CA THR A 22 15.02 -8.85 -7.55
C THR A 22 15.36 -9.54 -6.23
N HIS A 23 14.32 -10.02 -5.54
CA HIS A 23 14.45 -11.00 -4.45
C HIS A 23 14.26 -12.46 -4.94
N GLU A 24 13.85 -12.67 -6.20
CA GLU A 24 13.58 -13.99 -6.78
C GLU A 24 14.81 -14.55 -7.52
N GLU A 25 15.98 -14.62 -6.86
CA GLU A 25 17.24 -15.05 -7.47
C GLU A 25 17.12 -16.37 -8.25
N ARG A 26 16.50 -17.37 -7.63
CA ARG A 26 16.35 -18.72 -8.20
C ARG A 26 15.67 -18.68 -9.56
N ARG A 27 14.62 -17.88 -9.70
CA ARG A 27 13.87 -17.75 -10.95
C ARG A 27 14.73 -17.15 -12.06
N VAL A 28 15.52 -16.12 -11.75
CA VAL A 28 16.44 -15.50 -12.72
C VAL A 28 17.55 -16.48 -13.10
N ILE A 29 18.15 -17.17 -12.13
CA ILE A 29 19.18 -18.19 -12.37
C ILE A 29 18.64 -19.31 -13.28
N ASP A 30 17.42 -19.79 -13.04
CA ASP A 30 16.79 -20.83 -13.88
C ASP A 30 16.57 -20.33 -15.32
N MET A 31 16.16 -19.08 -15.51
CA MET A 31 16.04 -18.47 -16.85
C MET A 31 17.40 -18.32 -17.54
N LEU A 32 18.43 -17.83 -16.81
CA LEU A 32 19.78 -17.69 -17.34
C LEU A 32 20.38 -19.03 -17.73
N ARG A 33 20.12 -20.08 -16.94
CA ARG A 33 20.52 -21.46 -17.26
C ARG A 33 19.90 -21.93 -18.57
N LEU A 34 18.61 -21.67 -18.80
CA LEU A 34 17.94 -22.02 -20.06
C LEU A 34 18.56 -21.28 -21.26
N ILE A 35 18.85 -19.98 -21.11
CA ILE A 35 19.47 -19.17 -22.18
C ILE A 35 20.90 -19.65 -22.47
N ALA A 36 21.70 -19.92 -21.42
CA ALA A 36 23.07 -20.39 -21.55
C ALA A 36 23.12 -21.76 -22.23
N LEU A 37 22.21 -22.68 -21.86
CA LEU A 37 22.06 -23.99 -22.49
C LEU A 37 21.72 -23.87 -23.98
N GLU A 38 20.76 -23.00 -24.34
CA GLU A 38 20.38 -22.77 -25.73
C GLU A 38 21.55 -22.23 -26.57
N ARG A 39 22.41 -21.40 -25.97
CA ARG A 39 23.59 -20.81 -26.62
C ARG A 39 24.85 -21.68 -26.53
N GLN A 40 24.77 -22.83 -25.85
CA GLN A 40 25.92 -23.72 -25.59
C GLN A 40 27.10 -22.98 -24.92
N GLN A 41 26.79 -22.02 -24.05
CA GLN A 41 27.79 -21.22 -23.33
C GLN A 41 27.79 -21.64 -21.85
N PRO A 42 28.96 -21.75 -21.20
CA PRO A 42 29.04 -22.10 -19.79
C PRO A 42 28.40 -21.02 -18.93
N PHE A 43 27.64 -21.46 -17.91
CA PHE A 43 27.03 -20.58 -16.91
C PHE A 43 27.68 -20.76 -15.53
N PHE A 44 28.13 -19.64 -14.96
CA PHE A 44 28.70 -19.57 -13.63
C PHE A 44 27.84 -18.71 -12.70
N ARG A 45 27.77 -19.10 -11.43
CA ARG A 45 27.16 -18.36 -10.32
C ARG A 45 28.24 -18.03 -9.31
N TRP A 46 28.20 -16.82 -8.76
CA TRP A 46 29.06 -16.40 -7.66
C TRP A 46 28.21 -15.85 -6.51
N SER A 47 28.53 -16.26 -5.29
CA SER A 47 28.15 -15.57 -4.06
C SER A 47 29.38 -15.42 -3.17
N VAL A 48 29.33 -14.49 -2.22
CA VAL A 48 30.40 -14.31 -1.24
C VAL A 48 30.63 -15.56 -0.37
N THR A 49 29.58 -16.36 -0.12
CA THR A 49 29.64 -17.58 0.70
C THR A 49 30.24 -18.76 -0.05
N ASP A 50 29.91 -18.88 -1.33
CA ASP A 50 30.14 -20.12 -2.09
C ASP A 50 31.23 -19.97 -3.17
N GLY A 51 31.70 -18.74 -3.41
CA GLY A 51 32.66 -18.42 -4.46
C GLY A 51 32.10 -18.65 -5.86
N LEU A 52 32.97 -18.76 -6.87
CA LEU A 52 32.55 -18.97 -8.26
C LEU A 52 32.30 -20.46 -8.53
N GLN A 53 31.09 -20.80 -8.98
CA GLN A 53 30.67 -22.17 -9.25
C GLN A 53 30.04 -22.30 -10.63
N ARG A 54 30.16 -23.49 -11.24
CA ARG A 54 29.40 -23.82 -12.46
C ARG A 54 27.97 -24.18 -12.08
N ALA A 55 27.01 -23.45 -12.63
CA ALA A 55 25.59 -23.63 -12.32
C ALA A 55 25.00 -24.93 -12.88
N GLU A 56 25.68 -25.58 -13.85
CA GLU A 56 25.20 -26.78 -14.54
C GLU A 56 25.43 -28.08 -13.77
N THR A 57 26.57 -28.21 -13.08
CA THR A 57 27.05 -29.50 -12.54
C THR A 57 26.79 -29.68 -11.06
N GLY A 58 26.49 -28.63 -10.27
CA GLY A 58 26.26 -28.72 -8.83
C GLY A 58 27.44 -29.26 -8.00
N VAL A 59 28.56 -29.61 -8.65
CA VAL A 59 29.79 -30.06 -8.03
C VAL A 59 30.56 -28.82 -7.60
N LEU A 60 30.74 -28.66 -6.29
CA LEU A 60 31.60 -27.66 -5.64
C LEU A 60 33.06 -27.85 -6.11
N PRO A 61 33.63 -27.01 -7.00
CA PRO A 61 35.07 -26.92 -7.10
C PRO A 61 35.55 -26.19 -5.83
N HIS A 62 36.78 -26.50 -5.39
CA HIS A 62 37.46 -25.86 -4.27
C HIS A 62 37.18 -24.35 -4.19
N LYS A 63 36.95 -23.82 -2.96
CA LYS A 63 36.84 -22.39 -2.60
C LYS A 63 37.85 -21.53 -3.38
N THR A 64 37.49 -21.12 -4.58
CA THR A 64 38.33 -20.29 -5.45
C THR A 64 37.51 -19.06 -5.77
N ALA A 65 38.13 -17.89 -5.55
CA ALA A 65 37.54 -16.58 -5.76
C ALA A 65 36.29 -16.28 -4.90
N SER A 66 36.38 -16.41 -3.58
CA SER A 66 35.33 -15.91 -2.66
C SER A 66 35.37 -14.39 -2.49
N SER A 67 36.49 -13.73 -2.82
CA SER A 67 36.55 -12.26 -2.81
C SER A 67 36.02 -11.67 -4.13
N PRO A 68 35.34 -10.50 -4.08
CA PRO A 68 34.89 -9.78 -5.27
C PRO A 68 36.01 -9.49 -6.28
N GLU A 69 37.22 -9.18 -5.81
CA GLU A 69 38.36 -8.90 -6.67
C GLU A 69 38.84 -10.15 -7.40
N ASP A 70 38.93 -11.29 -6.68
CA ASP A 70 39.42 -12.53 -7.25
C ASP A 70 38.45 -13.07 -8.30
N VAL A 71 37.13 -12.92 -8.11
CA VAL A 71 36.15 -13.37 -9.11
C VAL A 71 36.25 -12.54 -10.38
N LEU A 72 36.39 -11.22 -10.28
CA LEU A 72 36.55 -10.36 -11.46
C LEU A 72 37.86 -10.65 -12.21
N LYS A 73 38.96 -10.87 -11.48
CA LYS A 73 40.24 -11.30 -12.08
C LYS A 73 40.13 -12.67 -12.74
N HIS A 74 39.41 -13.60 -12.12
CA HIS A 74 39.18 -14.94 -12.66
C HIS A 74 38.34 -14.88 -13.95
N ILE A 75 37.25 -14.11 -13.95
CA ILE A 75 36.41 -13.88 -15.15
C ILE A 75 37.26 -13.36 -16.30
N ARG A 76 38.14 -12.38 -16.04
CA ARG A 76 39.05 -11.83 -17.06
C ARG A 76 40.01 -12.86 -17.65
N GLY A 77 40.34 -13.92 -16.90
CA GLY A 77 41.20 -15.01 -17.35
C GLY A 77 40.50 -16.02 -18.26
N ILE A 78 39.16 -16.06 -18.29
CA ILE A 78 38.38 -16.99 -19.10
C ILE A 78 38.35 -16.47 -20.54
N LYS A 79 38.86 -17.28 -21.49
CA LYS A 79 38.96 -16.88 -22.91
C LYS A 79 37.77 -17.32 -23.76
N THR A 80 36.81 -18.04 -23.17
CA THR A 80 35.63 -18.54 -23.85
C THR A 80 34.39 -17.73 -23.46
N PRO A 81 33.48 -17.42 -24.40
CA PRO A 81 32.23 -16.74 -24.09
C PRO A 81 31.47 -17.43 -22.94
N ALA A 82 30.91 -16.68 -21.99
CA ALA A 82 30.33 -17.25 -20.77
C ALA A 82 29.32 -16.33 -20.09
N PHE A 83 28.43 -16.90 -19.29
CA PHE A 83 27.47 -16.18 -18.44
C PHE A 83 27.95 -16.21 -16.98
N PHE A 84 27.87 -15.07 -16.30
CA PHE A 84 28.22 -14.94 -14.88
C PHE A 84 27.10 -14.27 -14.11
N ALA A 85 26.43 -14.98 -13.21
CA ALA A 85 25.51 -14.41 -12.24
C ALA A 85 26.25 -14.10 -10.95
N LEU A 86 26.41 -12.80 -10.65
CA LEU A 86 27.02 -12.29 -9.42
C LEU A 86 25.90 -11.90 -8.45
N LEU A 87 25.75 -12.68 -7.38
CA LEU A 87 24.72 -12.48 -6.36
C LEU A 87 25.19 -11.49 -5.31
N ASP A 88 24.29 -10.58 -4.91
CA ASP A 88 24.52 -9.56 -3.87
C ASP A 88 25.80 -8.73 -4.08
N PHE A 89 26.14 -8.44 -5.34
CA PHE A 89 27.36 -7.70 -5.66
C PHE A 89 27.24 -6.19 -5.43
N HIS A 90 26.02 -5.67 -5.22
CA HIS A 90 25.74 -4.23 -5.10
C HIS A 90 26.61 -3.47 -4.06
N PRO A 91 26.95 -4.00 -2.87
CA PRO A 91 27.79 -3.26 -1.91
C PRO A 91 29.22 -3.07 -2.43
N TYR A 92 29.66 -3.94 -3.34
CA TYR A 92 31.01 -3.91 -3.91
C TYR A 92 31.13 -2.95 -5.09
N LEU A 93 30.02 -2.37 -5.57
CA LEU A 93 30.02 -1.39 -6.67
C LEU A 93 30.42 0.02 -6.23
N GLU A 94 30.72 0.24 -4.95
CA GLU A 94 31.29 1.49 -4.44
C GLU A 94 32.81 1.55 -4.56
N ASN A 95 33.47 0.40 -4.69
CA ASN A 95 34.92 0.31 -4.73
C ASN A 95 35.45 0.65 -6.14
N PRO A 96 36.30 1.69 -6.29
CA PRO A 96 36.84 2.11 -7.59
C PRO A 96 37.59 1.01 -8.36
N LEU A 97 38.24 0.09 -7.66
CA LEU A 97 38.95 -1.04 -8.28
C LEU A 97 37.96 -1.99 -8.95
N HIS A 98 36.86 -2.33 -8.28
CA HIS A 98 35.82 -3.21 -8.84
C HIS A 98 35.15 -2.56 -10.05
N ILE A 99 34.80 -1.28 -9.95
CA ILE A 99 34.25 -0.51 -11.07
C ILE A 99 35.21 -0.55 -12.27
N ARG A 100 36.51 -0.35 -12.03
CA ARG A 100 37.51 -0.38 -13.11
C ARG A 100 37.61 -1.76 -13.76
N LEU A 101 37.69 -2.84 -12.96
CA LEU A 101 37.76 -4.21 -13.47
C LEU A 101 36.51 -4.59 -14.27
N ILE A 102 35.31 -4.26 -13.78
CA ILE A 102 34.06 -4.52 -14.49
C ILE A 102 34.00 -3.75 -15.81
N ARG A 103 34.47 -2.48 -15.82
CA ARG A 103 34.53 -1.70 -17.06
C ARG A 103 35.47 -2.32 -18.09
N GLU A 104 36.63 -2.82 -17.66
CA GLU A 104 37.56 -3.52 -18.55
C GLU A 104 36.95 -4.80 -19.14
N LEU A 105 36.21 -5.57 -18.33
CA LEU A 105 35.45 -6.73 -18.81
C LEU A 105 34.39 -6.33 -19.85
N ALA A 106 33.64 -5.26 -19.58
CA ALA A 106 32.62 -4.75 -20.51
C ALA A 106 33.22 -4.25 -21.83
N GLN A 107 34.36 -3.55 -21.78
CA GLN A 107 35.09 -3.10 -22.98
C GLN A 107 35.68 -4.27 -23.77
N GLY A 108 36.09 -5.34 -23.08
CA GLY A 108 36.60 -6.57 -23.68
C GLY A 108 35.53 -7.45 -24.34
N TYR A 109 34.24 -7.11 -24.20
CA TYR A 109 33.12 -7.94 -24.67
C TYR A 109 33.19 -8.31 -26.16
N VAL A 110 33.71 -7.42 -27.01
CA VAL A 110 33.88 -7.67 -28.46
C VAL A 110 34.82 -8.87 -28.72
N ASN A 111 35.83 -9.05 -27.87
CA ASN A 111 36.82 -10.12 -28.02
C ASN A 111 36.36 -11.39 -27.30
N THR A 112 35.82 -11.24 -26.10
CA THR A 112 35.34 -12.32 -25.23
C THR A 112 33.95 -11.96 -24.70
N PRO A 113 32.86 -12.40 -25.38
CA PRO A 113 31.49 -12.10 -24.99
C PRO A 113 31.11 -12.71 -23.63
N HIS A 114 31.41 -11.97 -22.57
CA HIS A 114 31.00 -12.28 -21.22
C HIS A 114 29.78 -11.45 -20.85
N HIS A 115 28.72 -12.12 -20.43
CA HIS A 115 27.56 -11.45 -19.86
C HIS A 115 27.63 -11.54 -18.33
N LEU A 116 27.73 -10.39 -17.68
CA LEU A 116 27.71 -10.26 -16.22
C LEU A 116 26.31 -9.82 -15.79
N PHE A 117 25.65 -10.67 -15.03
CA PHE A 117 24.34 -10.41 -14.42
C PHE A 117 24.56 -10.10 -12.95
N PHE A 118 24.23 -8.88 -12.54
CA PHE A 118 24.27 -8.48 -11.14
C PHE A 118 22.89 -8.68 -10.54
N LEU A 119 22.70 -9.74 -9.76
CA LEU A 119 21.42 -10.04 -9.11
C LEU A 119 21.49 -9.50 -7.69
N SER A 120 20.62 -8.56 -7.35
CA SER A 120 20.60 -7.97 -6.01
C SER A 120 19.20 -7.45 -5.69
N PRO A 121 18.81 -7.42 -4.41
CA PRO A 121 17.55 -6.81 -3.95
C PRO A 121 17.39 -5.35 -4.39
N GLU A 122 18.45 -4.57 -4.27
CA GLU A 122 18.54 -3.17 -4.68
C GLU A 122 19.90 -3.00 -5.38
N ILE A 123 19.90 -2.38 -6.56
CA ILE A 123 21.14 -2.14 -7.29
C ILE A 123 21.04 -0.86 -8.11
N ASP A 124 21.99 0.05 -7.86
CA ASP A 124 22.24 1.16 -8.76
C ASP A 124 23.60 1.02 -9.42
N MET A 125 23.62 1.22 -10.74
CA MET A 125 24.85 1.05 -11.52
C MET A 125 25.64 2.35 -11.51
N PRO A 126 26.93 2.32 -11.14
CA PRO A 126 27.80 3.49 -11.22
C PRO A 126 27.78 4.11 -12.63
N ARG A 127 27.90 5.44 -12.70
CA ARG A 127 27.84 6.21 -13.97
C ARG A 127 28.88 5.74 -14.99
N GLU A 128 29.99 5.26 -14.48
CA GLU A 128 31.10 4.62 -15.18
C GLU A 128 30.72 3.37 -15.96
N LEU A 129 29.76 2.61 -15.44
CA LEU A 129 29.29 1.33 -15.98
C LEU A 129 27.98 1.48 -16.75
N ALA A 130 27.22 2.55 -16.49
CA ALA A 130 25.92 2.84 -17.11
C ALA A 130 25.91 2.66 -18.64
N PRO A 131 26.89 3.14 -19.43
CA PRO A 131 26.89 2.99 -20.89
C PRO A 131 26.95 1.55 -21.39
N TYR A 132 27.44 0.62 -20.55
CA TYR A 132 27.59 -0.80 -20.88
C TYR A 132 26.51 -1.67 -20.24
N SER A 133 25.55 -1.05 -19.54
CA SER A 133 24.59 -1.75 -18.70
C SER A 133 23.16 -1.60 -19.18
N ALA A 134 22.37 -2.65 -19.01
CA ALA A 134 20.91 -2.60 -19.06
C ALA A 134 20.33 -3.00 -17.69
N LYS A 135 19.18 -2.42 -17.34
CA LYS A 135 18.39 -2.85 -16.17
C LYS A 135 17.31 -3.82 -16.64
N PHE A 136 17.22 -4.98 -16.00
CA PHE A 136 16.17 -5.98 -16.20
C PHE A 136 15.35 -6.11 -14.92
N ARG A 137 14.02 -6.11 -15.06
CA ARG A 137 13.08 -6.31 -13.96
C ARG A 137 12.12 -7.42 -14.34
N LEU A 138 11.84 -8.32 -13.40
CA LEU A 138 10.85 -9.38 -13.61
C LEU A 138 9.45 -8.78 -13.78
N THR A 139 8.69 -9.35 -14.70
CA THR A 139 7.30 -8.94 -14.91
C THR A 139 6.42 -9.46 -13.79
N ILE A 140 5.54 -8.59 -13.30
CA ILE A 140 4.47 -8.95 -12.37
C ILE A 140 3.40 -9.74 -13.14
N PRO A 141 2.94 -10.90 -12.63
CA PRO A 141 1.90 -11.70 -13.26
C PRO A 141 0.59 -10.93 -13.44
N ASP A 142 -0.02 -11.08 -14.61
CA ASP A 142 -1.38 -10.61 -14.88
C ASP A 142 -2.44 -11.53 -14.27
N GLU A 143 -3.72 -11.14 -14.36
CA GLU A 143 -4.83 -11.93 -13.78
C GLU A 143 -4.87 -13.36 -14.35
N ALA A 144 -4.60 -13.54 -15.64
CA ALA A 144 -4.57 -14.86 -16.28
C ALA A 144 -3.45 -15.74 -15.71
N LYS A 145 -2.26 -15.19 -15.51
CA LYS A 145 -1.12 -15.90 -14.91
C LYS A 145 -1.35 -16.19 -13.43
N LEU A 146 -1.99 -15.29 -12.68
CA LEU A 146 -2.36 -15.51 -11.29
C LEU A 146 -3.36 -16.67 -11.13
N LEU A 147 -4.34 -16.78 -12.03
CA LEU A 147 -5.26 -17.93 -12.06
C LEU A 147 -4.51 -19.25 -12.31
N GLN A 148 -3.49 -19.25 -13.17
CA GLN A 148 -2.64 -20.43 -13.38
C GLN A 148 -1.84 -20.78 -12.12
N ILE A 149 -1.29 -19.79 -11.43
CA ILE A 149 -0.56 -19.97 -10.16
C ILE A 149 -1.48 -20.60 -9.10
N ILE A 150 -2.67 -20.03 -8.89
CA ILE A 150 -3.65 -20.57 -7.93
C ILE A 150 -4.02 -22.02 -8.29
N THR A 151 -4.23 -22.31 -9.57
CA THR A 151 -4.55 -23.66 -10.04
C THR A 151 -3.39 -24.64 -9.78
N ALA A 152 -2.15 -24.22 -10.03
CA ALA A 152 -0.98 -25.05 -9.77
C ALA A 152 -0.81 -25.36 -8.28
N VAL A 153 -1.01 -24.37 -7.42
CA VAL A 153 -0.98 -24.55 -5.95
C VAL A 153 -2.09 -25.49 -5.47
N ALA A 154 -3.31 -25.35 -6.00
CA ALA A 154 -4.43 -26.24 -5.66
C ALA A 154 -4.14 -27.70 -6.08
N GLN A 155 -3.53 -27.89 -7.26
CA GLN A 155 -3.11 -29.22 -7.72
C GLN A 155 -1.98 -29.81 -6.86
N GLU A 156 -1.01 -29.00 -6.45
CA GLU A 156 0.06 -29.39 -5.53
C GLU A 156 -0.53 -29.89 -4.20
N TRP A 157 -1.48 -29.14 -3.62
CA TRP A 157 -2.16 -29.54 -2.40
C TRP A 157 -2.92 -30.88 -2.56
N CYS A 158 -3.61 -31.08 -3.69
CA CYS A 158 -4.32 -32.34 -3.96
C CYS A 158 -3.37 -33.54 -4.09
N ARG A 159 -2.16 -33.34 -4.65
CA ARG A 159 -1.14 -34.41 -4.71
C ARG A 159 -0.62 -34.78 -3.32
N SER A 160 -0.46 -33.79 -2.45
CA SER A 160 -0.05 -33.98 -1.06
C SER A 160 -1.18 -34.52 -0.17
N ASN A 161 -2.45 -34.43 -0.60
CA ASN A 161 -3.63 -34.88 0.14
C ASN A 161 -4.49 -35.83 -0.71
N PRO A 162 -4.07 -37.10 -0.89
CA PRO A 162 -4.79 -38.07 -1.71
C PRO A 162 -6.26 -38.23 -1.29
N GLY A 163 -7.17 -38.20 -2.27
CA GLY A 163 -8.61 -38.37 -2.05
C GLY A 163 -9.37 -37.11 -1.64
N ARG A 164 -8.68 -35.99 -1.39
CA ARG A 164 -9.31 -34.68 -1.16
C ARG A 164 -9.14 -33.78 -2.38
N ARG A 165 -10.12 -32.92 -2.64
CA ARG A 165 -10.07 -31.88 -3.67
C ARG A 165 -10.25 -30.53 -3.02
N VAL A 166 -9.55 -29.52 -3.54
CA VAL A 166 -9.75 -28.15 -3.08
C VAL A 166 -11.18 -27.71 -3.38
N VAL A 167 -11.88 -27.20 -2.36
CA VAL A 167 -13.25 -26.70 -2.49
C VAL A 167 -13.19 -25.20 -2.78
N ALA A 168 -13.55 -24.80 -4.01
CA ALA A 168 -13.51 -23.39 -4.38
C ALA A 168 -14.64 -23.05 -5.35
N ASP A 169 -15.34 -21.93 -5.09
CA ASP A 169 -16.22 -21.31 -6.08
C ASP A 169 -15.41 -20.45 -7.06
N LYS A 170 -15.86 -20.38 -8.32
CA LYS A 170 -15.25 -19.56 -9.37
C LYS A 170 -15.11 -18.10 -8.95
N LYS A 171 -16.09 -17.55 -8.24
CA LYS A 171 -16.03 -16.16 -7.74
C LYS A 171 -14.94 -15.98 -6.69
N ALA A 172 -14.74 -16.95 -5.80
CA ALA A 172 -13.71 -16.90 -4.76
C ALA A 172 -12.31 -16.98 -5.36
N VAL A 173 -12.11 -17.84 -6.37
CA VAL A 173 -10.84 -17.94 -7.11
C VAL A 173 -10.51 -16.64 -7.84
N GLN A 174 -11.50 -16.03 -8.51
CA GLN A 174 -11.31 -14.73 -9.16
C GLN A 174 -11.00 -13.62 -8.15
N LEU A 175 -11.65 -13.61 -7.00
CA LEU A 175 -11.38 -12.65 -5.94
C LEU A 175 -9.97 -12.82 -5.37
N LEU A 176 -9.52 -14.06 -5.18
CA LEU A 176 -8.14 -14.35 -4.77
C LEU A 176 -7.14 -13.84 -5.80
N ALA A 177 -7.34 -14.15 -7.09
CA ALA A 177 -6.48 -13.67 -8.16
C ALA A 177 -6.38 -12.14 -8.19
N ARG A 178 -7.52 -11.45 -8.04
CA ARG A 178 -7.55 -9.98 -7.94
C ARG A 178 -6.76 -9.45 -6.74
N ASN A 179 -6.89 -10.09 -5.58
CA ASN A 179 -6.15 -9.68 -4.38
C ASN A 179 -4.64 -9.91 -4.51
N LEU A 180 -4.21 -10.89 -5.31
CA LEU A 180 -2.79 -11.17 -5.57
C LEU A 180 -2.16 -10.26 -6.65
N LEU A 181 -2.95 -9.44 -7.36
CA LEU A 181 -2.43 -8.51 -8.37
C LEU A 181 -1.37 -7.56 -7.77
N GLY A 182 -0.31 -7.30 -8.52
CA GLY A 182 0.80 -6.45 -8.08
C GLY A 182 1.90 -7.18 -7.31
N LEU A 183 1.71 -8.45 -6.95
CA LEU A 183 2.74 -9.27 -6.30
C LEU A 183 3.66 -9.95 -7.29
N THR A 184 4.90 -10.26 -6.88
CA THR A 184 5.78 -11.16 -7.64
C THR A 184 5.17 -12.56 -7.76
N THR A 185 5.70 -13.39 -8.66
CA THR A 185 5.18 -14.76 -8.84
C THR A 185 5.37 -15.59 -7.57
N GLY A 186 6.56 -15.55 -6.95
CA GLY A 186 6.82 -16.27 -5.69
C GLY A 186 5.97 -15.79 -4.52
N ASP A 187 5.73 -14.48 -4.43
CA ASP A 187 4.85 -13.91 -3.41
C ASP A 187 3.38 -14.32 -3.61
N ALA A 188 2.90 -14.31 -4.85
CA ALA A 188 1.57 -14.78 -5.20
C ALA A 188 1.41 -16.28 -4.89
N GLU A 189 2.41 -17.11 -5.20
CA GLU A 189 2.44 -18.52 -4.83
C GLU A 189 2.39 -18.72 -3.31
N ARG A 190 3.17 -17.95 -2.54
CA ARG A 190 3.19 -18.04 -1.07
C ARG A 190 1.83 -17.71 -0.47
N LEU A 191 1.19 -16.62 -0.91
CA LEU A 191 -0.12 -16.23 -0.40
C LEU A 191 -1.25 -17.14 -0.89
N ALA A 192 -1.18 -17.65 -2.12
CA ALA A 192 -2.11 -18.66 -2.61
C ALA A 192 -1.99 -19.96 -1.80
N ARG A 193 -0.77 -20.38 -1.43
CA ARG A 193 -0.55 -21.51 -0.53
C ARG A 193 -1.19 -21.25 0.83
N GLN A 194 -0.94 -20.09 1.43
CA GLN A 194 -1.55 -19.73 2.71
C GLN A 194 -3.08 -19.79 2.66
N ALA A 195 -3.70 -19.30 1.58
CA ALA A 195 -5.15 -19.33 1.43
C ALA A 195 -5.73 -20.74 1.23
N ILE A 196 -4.96 -21.70 0.69
CA ILE A 196 -5.45 -23.04 0.34
C ILE A 196 -5.07 -24.10 1.38
N TYR A 197 -3.89 -23.99 1.99
CA TYR A 197 -3.33 -25.07 2.80
C TYR A 197 -4.00 -25.23 4.17
N ASP A 198 -4.63 -24.18 4.69
CA ASP A 198 -5.24 -24.17 6.03
C ASP A 198 -6.40 -25.18 6.13
N ASP A 199 -7.31 -25.20 5.16
CA ASP A 199 -8.50 -26.08 5.17
C ASP A 199 -8.79 -26.79 3.83
N GLY A 200 -7.99 -26.51 2.79
CA GLY A 200 -8.25 -27.01 1.45
C GLY A 200 -9.43 -26.33 0.76
N ALA A 201 -9.85 -25.14 1.19
CA ALA A 201 -10.90 -24.37 0.56
C ALA A 201 -10.41 -22.98 0.13
N ILE A 202 -11.13 -22.36 -0.80
CA ILE A 202 -10.94 -20.93 -1.13
C ILE A 202 -12.27 -20.24 -0.88
N THR A 203 -12.32 -19.46 0.20
CA THR A 203 -13.51 -18.80 0.70
C THR A 203 -13.35 -17.28 0.74
N LYS A 204 -14.45 -16.56 0.99
CA LYS A 204 -14.41 -15.10 1.13
C LYS A 204 -13.69 -14.65 2.41
N SER A 205 -13.71 -15.47 3.47
CA SER A 205 -13.03 -15.16 4.73
C SER A 205 -11.51 -15.12 4.59
N ASP A 206 -10.94 -15.95 3.72
CA ASP A 206 -9.49 -16.04 3.52
C ASP A 206 -8.91 -14.76 2.91
N MET A 207 -9.75 -14.00 2.19
CA MET A 207 -9.34 -12.76 1.54
C MET A 207 -8.82 -11.73 2.55
N LYS A 208 -9.39 -11.68 3.76
CA LYS A 208 -8.92 -10.77 4.82
C LYS A 208 -7.47 -11.11 5.21
N GLY A 209 -7.18 -12.40 5.42
CA GLY A 209 -5.84 -12.87 5.75
C GLY A 209 -4.84 -12.63 4.60
N VAL A 210 -5.24 -12.91 3.36
CA VAL A 210 -4.40 -12.66 2.17
C VAL A 210 -4.08 -11.17 2.01
N MET A 211 -5.05 -10.28 2.17
CA MET A 211 -4.82 -8.83 2.08
C MET A 211 -3.90 -8.32 3.19
N GLN A 212 -4.04 -8.86 4.41
CA GLN A 212 -3.14 -8.54 5.52
C GLN A 212 -1.71 -9.03 5.26
N ALA A 213 -1.55 -10.26 4.82
CA ALA A 213 -0.24 -10.83 4.52
C ALA A 213 0.44 -10.06 3.36
N LYS A 214 -0.33 -9.73 2.31
CA LYS A 214 0.11 -8.86 1.21
C LYS A 214 0.60 -7.50 1.72
N TYR A 215 -0.16 -6.84 2.59
CA TYR A 215 0.22 -5.56 3.16
C TYR A 215 1.55 -5.64 3.95
N ASN A 216 1.71 -6.66 4.80
CA ASN A 216 2.93 -6.87 5.58
C ASN A 216 4.18 -7.10 4.71
N MET A 217 4.00 -7.62 3.49
CA MET A 217 5.10 -7.84 2.55
C MET A 217 5.53 -6.55 1.85
N ILE A 218 4.57 -5.65 1.58
CA ILE A 218 4.80 -4.42 0.80
C ILE A 218 5.19 -3.25 1.71
N SER A 219 4.62 -3.16 2.91
CA SER A 219 4.78 -2.01 3.81
C SER A 219 5.80 -2.30 4.90
N GLN A 220 7.06 -1.96 4.64
CA GLN A 220 8.12 -1.95 5.66
C GLN A 220 8.32 -0.57 6.31
N THR A 221 7.69 0.47 5.75
CA THR A 221 7.78 1.85 6.22
C THR A 221 6.66 2.14 7.22
N GLY A 222 6.99 2.76 8.35
CA GLY A 222 6.04 3.03 9.45
C GLY A 222 5.00 4.13 9.19
N VAL A 223 4.86 4.60 7.94
CA VAL A 223 4.01 5.74 7.55
C VAL A 223 2.64 5.30 7.04
N LEU A 224 2.56 4.10 6.46
CA LEU A 224 1.30 3.47 6.09
C LEU A 224 0.87 2.50 7.18
N SER A 225 -0.43 2.44 7.44
CA SER A 225 -1.06 1.48 8.34
C SER A 225 -2.29 0.85 7.66
N PHE A 226 -2.51 -0.45 7.90
CA PHE A 226 -3.65 -1.18 7.36
C PHE A 226 -4.80 -1.25 8.37
N GLU A 227 -6.00 -0.91 7.94
CA GLU A 227 -7.21 -0.91 8.78
C GLU A 227 -8.07 -2.16 8.50
N TYR A 228 -8.29 -2.97 9.55
CA TYR A 228 -8.71 -4.37 9.42
C TYR A 228 -10.24 -4.61 9.32
N GLU A 229 -11.09 -3.59 9.54
CA GLU A 229 -12.53 -3.78 9.75
C GLU A 229 -13.43 -2.85 8.93
N THR A 230 -13.08 -2.56 7.68
CA THR A 230 -13.83 -1.62 6.83
C THR A 230 -15.32 -1.97 6.63
N ALA A 231 -15.68 -3.26 6.61
CA ALA A 231 -17.05 -3.72 6.37
C ALA A 231 -18.04 -3.34 7.49
N ALA A 232 -17.62 -3.38 8.75
CA ALA A 232 -18.47 -2.98 9.88
C ALA A 232 -18.82 -1.48 9.83
N PHE A 233 -17.95 -0.67 9.23
CA PHE A 233 -18.14 0.78 9.13
C PHE A 233 -19.10 1.19 8.01
N ALA A 234 -19.43 0.30 7.07
CA ALA A 234 -20.48 0.58 6.07
C ALA A 234 -21.86 0.78 6.73
N GLU A 235 -22.09 0.12 7.87
CA GLU A 235 -23.36 0.11 8.61
C GLU A 235 -23.47 1.25 9.64
N VAL A 236 -22.39 2.03 9.85
CA VAL A 236 -22.40 3.16 10.76
C VAL A 236 -23.28 4.27 10.19
N GLY A 237 -24.44 4.54 10.78
CA GLY A 237 -25.37 5.53 10.23
C GLY A 237 -24.88 6.99 10.34
N GLY A 238 -25.62 7.87 9.67
CA GLY A 238 -25.11 9.16 9.20
C GLY A 238 -24.35 9.03 7.87
N LEU A 239 -23.86 10.17 7.35
CA LEU A 239 -23.06 10.26 6.12
C LEU A 239 -23.78 9.74 4.85
N SER A 240 -25.11 9.84 4.81
CA SER A 240 -25.99 9.31 3.75
C SER A 240 -25.52 9.73 2.36
N LYS A 241 -25.28 11.03 2.16
CA LYS A 241 -24.88 11.57 0.85
C LYS A 241 -23.54 11.06 0.38
N ILE A 242 -22.57 10.91 1.29
CA ILE A 242 -21.27 10.32 0.95
C ILE A 242 -21.46 8.87 0.50
N LYS A 243 -22.21 8.07 1.28
CA LYS A 243 -22.45 6.66 0.98
C LYS A 243 -23.16 6.47 -0.36
N GLU A 244 -24.21 7.24 -0.60
CA GLU A 244 -24.94 7.23 -1.88
C GLU A 244 -24.03 7.61 -3.05
N TRP A 245 -23.28 8.69 -2.91
CA TRP A 245 -22.36 9.17 -3.95
C TRP A 245 -21.27 8.15 -4.28
N VAL A 246 -20.72 7.46 -3.27
CA VAL A 246 -19.69 6.43 -3.43
C VAL A 246 -20.30 5.14 -3.99
N ALA A 247 -21.50 4.75 -3.56
CA ALA A 247 -22.17 3.53 -4.02
C ALA A 247 -22.39 3.55 -5.55
N LEU A 248 -22.76 4.71 -6.12
CA LEU A 248 -22.92 4.89 -7.57
C LEU A 248 -21.63 4.62 -8.36
N ARG A 249 -20.46 4.81 -7.73
CA ARG A 249 -19.14 4.69 -8.36
C ARG A 249 -18.45 3.36 -8.13
N ARG A 250 -18.98 2.54 -7.22
CA ARG A 250 -18.39 1.26 -6.82
C ARG A 250 -18.12 0.33 -8.01
N ALA A 251 -19.09 0.15 -8.90
CA ALA A 251 -18.98 -0.82 -9.99
C ALA A 251 -17.90 -0.43 -11.02
N VAL A 252 -17.73 0.88 -11.27
CA VAL A 252 -16.67 1.41 -12.13
C VAL A 252 -15.32 1.29 -11.43
N PHE A 253 -15.24 1.64 -10.14
CA PHE A 253 -14.01 1.55 -9.37
C PHE A 253 -13.47 0.11 -9.24
N GLN A 254 -14.37 -0.87 -9.06
CA GLN A 254 -14.00 -2.28 -9.00
C GLN A 254 -13.74 -2.92 -10.37
N GLY A 255 -13.92 -2.19 -11.48
CA GLY A 255 -13.79 -2.71 -12.83
C GLY A 255 -14.81 -3.82 -13.16
N THR A 256 -15.97 -3.84 -12.48
CA THR A 256 -17.02 -4.86 -12.68
C THR A 256 -18.07 -4.43 -13.70
N ALA A 257 -18.11 -3.14 -14.06
CA ALA A 257 -18.99 -2.59 -15.07
C ALA A 257 -18.18 -2.06 -16.25
N HIS A 258 -18.78 -2.06 -17.45
CA HIS A 258 -18.21 -1.39 -18.61
C HIS A 258 -18.17 0.12 -18.33
N SER A 259 -16.99 0.70 -18.30
CA SER A 259 -16.81 2.15 -18.30
C SER A 259 -17.09 2.66 -19.71
N TYR A 260 -18.24 3.30 -19.93
CA TYR A 260 -18.56 4.00 -21.18
C TYR A 260 -17.66 5.26 -21.33
N GLY A 261 -16.34 5.07 -21.43
CA GLY A 261 -15.36 6.17 -21.42
C GLY A 261 -15.27 6.94 -20.09
N LEU A 262 -15.82 6.38 -19.00
CA LEU A 262 -15.71 6.98 -17.67
C LEU A 262 -14.32 6.73 -17.08
N ASP A 263 -13.68 7.81 -16.62
CA ASP A 263 -12.47 7.70 -15.82
C ASP A 263 -12.78 7.06 -14.46
N PRO A 264 -11.87 6.22 -13.92
CA PRO A 264 -12.02 5.70 -12.57
C PRO A 264 -12.10 6.85 -11.54
N PRO A 265 -12.95 6.74 -10.51
CA PRO A 265 -13.08 7.79 -9.50
C PRO A 265 -11.76 7.94 -8.72
N LYS A 266 -11.34 9.18 -8.52
CA LYS A 266 -10.06 9.55 -7.93
C LYS A 266 -10.11 9.62 -6.41
N GLY A 267 -11.19 10.16 -5.85
CA GLY A 267 -11.28 10.38 -4.41
C GLY A 267 -12.14 11.57 -3.99
N ILE A 268 -12.22 11.76 -2.68
CA ILE A 268 -12.95 12.86 -2.03
C ILE A 268 -12.07 13.59 -1.01
N LEU A 269 -12.36 14.87 -0.83
CA LEU A 269 -11.83 15.66 0.29
C LEU A 269 -12.93 15.88 1.32
N LEU A 270 -12.65 15.52 2.58
CA LEU A 270 -13.54 15.70 3.71
C LEU A 270 -13.08 16.90 4.54
N LEU A 271 -13.81 18.01 4.41
CA LEU A 271 -13.62 19.20 5.23
C LEU A 271 -14.63 19.17 6.36
N GLY A 272 -14.29 19.68 7.54
CA GLY A 272 -15.29 19.74 8.59
C GLY A 272 -14.74 19.99 9.97
N VAL A 273 -15.66 20.15 10.90
CA VAL A 273 -15.34 20.39 12.31
C VAL A 273 -14.60 19.19 12.89
N GLN A 274 -13.59 19.44 13.74
CA GLN A 274 -12.82 18.40 14.40
C GLN A 274 -13.75 17.49 15.22
N GLY A 275 -13.47 16.19 15.25
CA GLY A 275 -14.27 15.25 16.05
C GLY A 275 -15.65 14.88 15.48
N CYS A 276 -16.02 15.37 14.29
CA CYS A 276 -17.33 15.11 13.68
C CYS A 276 -17.37 13.88 12.76
N GLY A 277 -16.42 12.94 12.89
CA GLY A 277 -16.50 11.66 12.17
C GLY A 277 -15.88 11.63 10.77
N LYS A 278 -14.94 12.53 10.43
CA LYS A 278 -14.20 12.46 9.15
C LYS A 278 -13.41 11.14 8.99
N SER A 279 -12.72 10.70 10.05
CA SER A 279 -12.02 9.41 10.08
C SER A 279 -12.98 8.23 9.91
N LEU A 280 -14.18 8.34 10.49
CA LEU A 280 -15.24 7.35 10.37
C LEU A 280 -15.80 7.31 8.94
N ALA A 281 -15.95 8.46 8.29
CA ALA A 281 -16.34 8.55 6.90
C ALA A 281 -15.35 7.85 5.97
N ALA A 282 -14.03 8.02 6.17
CA ALA A 282 -13.02 7.28 5.41
C ALA A 282 -13.20 5.76 5.53
N LYS A 283 -13.47 5.25 6.75
CA LYS A 283 -13.76 3.84 7.00
C LYS A 283 -15.05 3.38 6.30
N ALA A 284 -16.10 4.19 6.36
CA ALA A 284 -17.37 3.90 5.68
C ALA A 284 -17.22 3.86 4.15
N VAL A 285 -16.44 4.77 3.56
CA VAL A 285 -16.15 4.78 2.12
C VAL A 285 -15.48 3.48 1.68
N ALA A 286 -14.46 3.02 2.42
CA ALA A 286 -13.80 1.74 2.14
C ALA A 286 -14.76 0.55 2.27
N GLY A 287 -15.64 0.58 3.27
CA GLY A 287 -16.70 -0.42 3.46
C GLY A 287 -17.71 -0.46 2.30
N VAL A 288 -18.20 0.69 1.85
CA VAL A 288 -19.13 0.81 0.72
C VAL A 288 -18.47 0.34 -0.58
N LEU A 289 -17.22 0.75 -0.83
CA LEU A 289 -16.44 0.28 -1.98
C LEU A 289 -16.06 -1.20 -1.87
N GLY A 290 -16.09 -1.79 -0.67
CA GLY A 290 -15.74 -3.18 -0.41
C GLY A 290 -14.27 -3.48 -0.67
N VAL A 291 -13.38 -2.54 -0.33
CA VAL A 291 -11.93 -2.63 -0.56
C VAL A 291 -11.15 -2.34 0.73
N PRO A 292 -9.86 -2.69 0.81
CA PRO A 292 -9.01 -2.35 1.95
C PRO A 292 -8.88 -0.84 2.17
N LEU A 293 -8.63 -0.46 3.43
CA LEU A 293 -8.29 0.89 3.82
C LEU A 293 -6.84 0.94 4.28
N LEU A 294 -6.07 1.80 3.62
CA LEU A 294 -4.72 2.18 4.02
C LEU A 294 -4.78 3.57 4.63
N ARG A 295 -4.37 3.72 5.89
CA ARG A 295 -4.21 5.02 6.54
C ARG A 295 -2.77 5.49 6.34
N PHE A 296 -2.62 6.65 5.74
CA PHE A 296 -1.35 7.32 5.52
C PHE A 296 -1.21 8.46 6.53
N ASP A 297 -0.24 8.31 7.42
CA ASP A 297 0.08 9.32 8.41
C ASP A 297 1.00 10.37 7.78
N PHE A 298 0.40 11.45 7.30
CA PHE A 298 1.12 12.47 6.55
C PHE A 298 2.11 13.24 7.44
N ALA A 299 1.83 13.34 8.75
CA ALA A 299 2.74 13.97 9.72
C ALA A 299 3.99 13.12 9.95
N ALA A 300 3.85 11.79 10.01
CA ALA A 300 4.97 10.86 10.24
C ALA A 300 6.02 10.84 9.10
N LEU A 301 5.73 11.43 7.94
CA LEU A 301 6.69 11.57 6.83
C LEU A 301 7.91 12.43 7.19
N TYR A 302 7.74 13.40 8.09
CA TYR A 302 8.77 14.40 8.41
C TYR A 302 9.68 13.97 9.58
N ASP A 303 9.34 12.91 10.31
CA ASP A 303 9.98 12.53 11.58
C ASP A 303 11.33 11.78 11.43
N LYS A 304 11.79 11.47 10.21
CA LYS A 304 13.04 10.74 9.99
C LYS A 304 13.84 11.31 8.82
N TYR A 305 14.92 12.01 9.17
CA TYR A 305 16.02 12.49 8.32
C TYR A 305 15.63 13.35 7.09
N LEU A 306 16.03 14.63 7.13
CA LEU A 306 15.95 15.58 6.03
C LEU A 306 16.65 15.03 4.76
N GLY A 307 15.88 14.39 3.88
CA GLY A 307 16.37 13.77 2.64
C GLY A 307 15.58 12.53 2.19
N GLU A 308 14.99 11.78 3.11
CA GLU A 308 14.24 10.54 2.80
C GLU A 308 12.73 10.76 2.62
N THR A 309 12.19 11.91 3.01
CA THR A 309 10.74 12.20 3.00
C THR A 309 10.09 11.96 1.63
N GLU A 310 10.72 12.40 0.53
CA GLU A 310 10.17 12.24 -0.82
C GLU A 310 10.27 10.79 -1.33
N ARG A 311 11.35 10.08 -0.95
CA ARG A 311 11.51 8.64 -1.21
C ARG A 311 10.43 7.87 -0.46
N ASN A 312 10.24 8.14 0.83
CA ASN A 312 9.24 7.50 1.68
C ASN A 312 7.81 7.77 1.17
N LEU A 313 7.52 8.99 0.71
CA LEU A 313 6.23 9.29 0.06
C LEU A 313 6.06 8.45 -1.21
N ARG A 314 7.05 8.44 -2.11
CA ARG A 314 6.97 7.64 -3.36
C ARG A 314 6.77 6.16 -3.08
N GLU A 315 7.54 5.59 -2.17
CA GLU A 315 7.42 4.19 -1.77
C GLU A 315 6.04 3.90 -1.16
N SER A 316 5.51 4.81 -0.33
CA SER A 316 4.17 4.67 0.24
C SER A 316 3.07 4.73 -0.83
N LEU A 317 3.16 5.66 -1.78
CA LEU A 317 2.21 5.75 -2.88
C LEU A 317 2.28 4.51 -3.80
N GLN A 318 3.48 3.99 -4.06
CA GLN A 318 3.70 2.75 -4.79
C GLN A 318 3.16 1.52 -4.03
N ALA A 319 3.29 1.50 -2.70
CA ALA A 319 2.71 0.48 -1.85
C ALA A 319 1.18 0.50 -1.93
N ALA A 320 0.56 1.68 -1.87
CA ALA A 320 -0.88 1.85 -2.05
C ALA A 320 -1.35 1.37 -3.43
N GLU A 321 -0.60 1.68 -4.48
CA GLU A 321 -0.84 1.18 -5.83
C GLU A 321 -0.71 -0.35 -5.94
N THR A 322 0.18 -0.96 -5.19
CA THR A 322 0.35 -2.43 -5.17
C THR A 322 -0.80 -3.10 -4.42
N MET A 323 -1.38 -2.41 -3.42
CA MET A 323 -2.58 -2.83 -2.70
C MET A 323 -3.90 -2.57 -3.44
N SER A 324 -3.85 -1.94 -4.61
CA SER A 324 -5.03 -1.64 -5.42
C SER A 324 -5.82 -2.90 -5.81
N PRO A 325 -7.18 -2.87 -5.84
CA PRO A 325 -8.03 -1.72 -5.52
C PRO A 325 -8.13 -1.44 -4.02
N CYS A 326 -7.93 -0.19 -3.60
CA CYS A 326 -7.95 0.20 -2.18
C CYS A 326 -8.39 1.66 -1.97
N VAL A 327 -8.74 1.99 -0.73
CA VAL A 327 -8.87 3.37 -0.25
C VAL A 327 -7.57 3.80 0.44
N LEU A 328 -7.02 4.94 0.03
CA LEU A 328 -5.91 5.60 0.71
C LEU A 328 -6.46 6.79 1.51
N TRP A 329 -6.53 6.66 2.82
CA TRP A 329 -6.92 7.73 3.72
C TRP A 329 -5.71 8.55 4.15
N VAL A 330 -5.68 9.81 3.72
CA VAL A 330 -4.69 10.80 4.13
C VAL A 330 -5.31 11.64 5.23
N ASP A 331 -4.92 11.35 6.48
CA ASP A 331 -5.48 12.03 7.65
C ASP A 331 -4.82 13.39 7.86
N GLU A 332 -5.62 14.38 8.27
CA GLU A 332 -5.19 15.77 8.57
C GLU A 332 -4.12 16.31 7.60
N ILE A 333 -4.42 16.29 6.29
CA ILE A 333 -3.47 16.61 5.24
C ILE A 333 -2.85 18.01 5.40
N GLU A 334 -3.57 18.95 6.02
CA GLU A 334 -3.08 20.29 6.35
C GLU A 334 -1.86 20.26 7.27
N LYS A 335 -1.76 19.30 8.20
CA LYS A 335 -0.72 19.31 9.23
C LYS A 335 0.68 19.10 8.68
N GLY A 336 0.84 18.24 7.67
CA GLY A 336 2.13 18.10 7.00
C GLY A 336 2.31 19.01 5.79
N LEU A 337 1.37 19.92 5.53
CA LEU A 337 1.52 21.00 4.55
C LEU A 337 1.77 22.37 5.20
N ALA A 338 1.37 22.54 6.47
CA ALA A 338 1.45 23.78 7.23
C ALA A 338 2.82 24.07 7.89
N SER A 339 3.88 23.33 7.56
CA SER A 339 5.26 23.53 8.04
C SER A 339 5.89 24.81 7.46
N GLY A 340 5.44 25.96 7.94
CA GLY A 340 5.95 27.28 7.57
C GLY A 340 7.24 27.69 8.27
N SER A 341 8.03 28.50 7.56
CA SER A 341 9.20 29.33 7.95
C SER A 341 10.62 28.76 7.87
N GLY A 342 10.83 27.44 7.84
CA GLY A 342 12.17 26.84 7.63
C GLY A 342 12.26 25.77 6.55
N ASP A 343 11.15 25.09 6.23
CA ASP A 343 11.11 23.83 5.46
C ASP A 343 10.17 23.88 4.24
N ASP A 344 9.91 25.09 3.75
CA ASP A 344 8.94 25.41 2.68
C ASP A 344 9.30 24.71 1.35
N GLY A 345 10.59 24.46 1.11
CA GLY A 345 11.06 23.74 -0.09
C GLY A 345 10.80 22.22 -0.06
N VAL A 346 10.85 21.58 1.11
CA VAL A 346 10.56 20.13 1.24
C VAL A 346 9.06 19.93 1.14
N SER A 347 8.27 20.68 1.91
CA SER A 347 6.81 20.56 1.96
C SER A 347 6.16 20.78 0.60
N ARG A 348 6.65 21.75 -0.19
CA ARG A 348 6.19 21.97 -1.58
C ARG A 348 6.56 20.83 -2.52
N ARG A 349 7.74 20.21 -2.38
CA ARG A 349 8.15 19.05 -3.20
C ARG A 349 7.33 17.81 -2.87
N VAL A 350 7.06 17.57 -1.58
CA VAL A 350 6.18 16.49 -1.11
C VAL A 350 4.78 16.67 -1.67
N LEU A 351 4.20 17.88 -1.55
CA LEU A 351 2.91 18.21 -2.16
C LEU A 351 2.92 18.02 -3.68
N GLY A 352 3.96 18.51 -4.36
CA GLY A 352 4.12 18.35 -5.80
C GLY A 352 4.14 16.87 -6.21
N THR A 353 4.88 16.04 -5.48
CA THR A 353 4.94 14.59 -5.70
C THR A 353 3.57 13.94 -5.54
N LEU A 354 2.84 14.28 -4.46
CA LEU A 354 1.48 13.78 -4.23
C LEU A 354 0.53 14.22 -5.36
N LEU A 355 0.53 15.49 -5.74
CA LEU A 355 -0.33 16.03 -6.79
C LEU A 355 -0.04 15.41 -8.16
N THR A 356 1.24 15.22 -8.51
CA THR A 356 1.64 14.54 -9.75
C THR A 356 1.12 13.11 -9.74
N TRP A 357 1.35 12.36 -8.66
CA TRP A 357 0.84 11.01 -8.53
C TRP A 357 -0.70 10.93 -8.62
N MET A 358 -1.43 11.85 -7.96
CA MET A 358 -2.90 11.94 -8.07
C MET A 358 -3.39 12.16 -9.51
N ALA A 359 -2.61 12.84 -10.34
CA ALA A 359 -2.91 13.05 -11.76
C ALA A 359 -2.63 11.82 -12.61
N GLU A 360 -1.49 11.16 -12.36
CA GLU A 360 -0.92 10.17 -13.26
C GLU A 360 -1.30 8.73 -12.90
N LYS A 361 -1.78 8.48 -11.67
CA LYS A 361 -2.14 7.13 -11.21
C LYS A 361 -3.16 6.49 -12.15
N LYS A 362 -2.83 5.29 -12.64
CA LYS A 362 -3.72 4.47 -13.49
C LYS A 362 -4.45 3.39 -12.69
N LYS A 363 -3.91 3.01 -11.54
CA LYS A 363 -4.49 1.97 -10.69
C LYS A 363 -5.66 2.52 -9.87
N PRO A 364 -6.70 1.71 -9.58
CA PRO A 364 -7.84 2.13 -8.76
C PRO A 364 -7.43 2.29 -7.29
N VAL A 365 -6.86 3.44 -6.94
CA VAL A 365 -6.62 3.89 -5.56
C VAL A 365 -7.53 5.08 -5.29
N PHE A 366 -8.52 4.91 -4.43
CA PHE A 366 -9.49 5.96 -4.10
C PHE A 366 -8.97 6.76 -2.91
N ILE A 367 -8.74 8.06 -3.07
CA ILE A 367 -8.16 8.89 -2.02
C ILE A 367 -9.26 9.48 -1.15
N VAL A 368 -9.14 9.35 0.16
CA VAL A 368 -9.94 10.11 1.12
C VAL A 368 -8.99 11.02 1.90
N ALA A 369 -8.95 12.29 1.56
CA ALA A 369 -8.18 13.27 2.34
C ALA A 369 -9.11 13.92 3.37
N THR A 370 -8.63 14.15 4.59
CA THR A 370 -9.39 14.87 5.61
C THR A 370 -8.69 16.15 6.00
N SER A 371 -9.45 17.19 6.30
CA SER A 371 -8.91 18.43 6.86
C SER A 371 -9.86 19.10 7.85
N ASN A 372 -9.28 19.72 8.88
CA ASN A 372 -10.00 20.54 9.86
C ASN A 372 -9.88 22.05 9.57
N ASP A 373 -8.89 22.47 8.78
CA ASP A 373 -8.60 23.87 8.51
C ASP A 373 -8.38 24.10 7.01
N VAL A 374 -9.39 24.67 6.36
CA VAL A 374 -9.34 24.98 4.94
C VAL A 374 -8.35 26.09 4.59
N SER A 375 -8.04 26.99 5.53
CA SER A 375 -7.12 28.11 5.28
C SER A 375 -5.66 27.66 5.16
N ALA A 376 -5.34 26.52 5.76
CA ALA A 376 -4.04 25.88 5.68
C ALA A 376 -3.87 25.01 4.43
N LEU A 377 -4.94 24.78 3.66
CA LEU A 377 -4.86 23.96 2.45
C LEU A 377 -4.36 24.77 1.25
N PRO A 378 -3.36 24.24 0.51
CA PRO A 378 -2.93 24.85 -0.74
C PRO A 378 -4.07 24.85 -1.76
N PRO A 379 -4.31 25.96 -2.48
CA PRO A 379 -5.36 26.06 -3.49
C PRO A 379 -5.28 24.99 -4.58
N GLU A 380 -4.09 24.45 -4.85
CA GLU A 380 -3.82 23.37 -5.79
C GLU A 380 -4.62 22.10 -5.49
N LEU A 381 -4.88 21.78 -4.21
CA LEU A 381 -5.69 20.63 -3.80
C LEU A 381 -7.20 20.83 -4.05
N LEU A 382 -7.65 22.09 -4.02
CA LEU A 382 -9.07 22.45 -4.17
C LEU A 382 -9.49 22.58 -5.64
N ARG A 383 -8.57 22.44 -6.59
CA ARG A 383 -8.88 22.50 -8.02
C ARG A 383 -9.69 21.27 -8.45
N LYS A 384 -10.77 21.52 -9.20
CA LYS A 384 -11.58 20.46 -9.82
C LYS A 384 -10.70 19.54 -10.68
N GLY A 385 -10.91 18.23 -10.54
CA GLY A 385 -10.16 17.18 -11.24
C GLY A 385 -9.05 16.50 -10.42
N ARG A 386 -8.77 16.99 -9.20
CA ARG A 386 -7.90 16.33 -8.21
C ARG A 386 -8.68 15.41 -7.30
N PHE A 387 -9.70 15.97 -6.66
CA PHE A 387 -10.78 15.23 -6.03
C PHE A 387 -12.01 15.33 -6.93
N ASP A 388 -12.81 14.28 -6.93
CA ASP A 388 -14.06 14.23 -7.68
C ASP A 388 -15.14 15.04 -6.96
N GLU A 389 -15.09 15.10 -5.63
CA GLU A 389 -16.02 15.85 -4.81
C GLU A 389 -15.38 16.32 -3.49
N ILE A 390 -15.90 17.43 -2.96
CA ILE A 390 -15.53 17.95 -1.63
C ILE A 390 -16.77 17.88 -0.74
N PHE A 391 -16.69 17.10 0.33
CA PHE A 391 -17.77 16.98 1.31
C PHE A 391 -17.48 17.78 2.57
N PHE A 392 -18.51 18.43 3.10
CA PHE A 392 -18.47 19.11 4.39
C PHE A 392 -19.16 18.27 5.47
N VAL A 393 -18.38 17.91 6.49
CA VAL A 393 -18.80 17.16 7.68
C VAL A 393 -19.02 18.15 8.81
N ASP A 394 -20.28 18.53 9.01
CA ASP A 394 -20.68 19.43 10.10
C ASP A 394 -20.92 18.67 11.41
N LEU A 395 -21.26 19.40 12.47
CA LEU A 395 -21.75 18.86 13.72
C LEU A 395 -22.98 17.95 13.46
N PRO A 396 -23.08 16.83 14.18
CA PRO A 396 -24.18 15.88 14.00
C PRO A 396 -25.52 16.50 14.44
N ASP A 397 -26.57 16.23 13.66
CA ASP A 397 -27.96 16.52 14.02
C ASP A 397 -28.45 15.58 15.14
N ALA A 398 -29.66 15.82 15.64
CA ALA A 398 -30.22 15.06 16.75
C ALA A 398 -30.34 13.55 16.45
N GLU A 399 -30.73 13.17 15.23
CA GLU A 399 -30.82 11.76 14.83
C GLU A 399 -29.44 11.09 14.80
N THR A 400 -28.45 11.79 14.21
CA THR A 400 -27.06 11.33 14.14
C THR A 400 -26.45 11.23 15.53
N ARG A 401 -26.71 12.17 16.44
CA ARG A 401 -26.21 12.11 17.83
C ARG A 401 -26.78 10.92 18.59
N ALA A 402 -28.08 10.65 18.49
CA ALA A 402 -28.72 9.49 19.12
C ALA A 402 -28.07 8.18 18.65
N LEU A 403 -27.76 8.11 17.35
CA LEU A 403 -27.04 6.97 16.79
C LEU A 403 -25.59 6.88 17.29
N ILE A 404 -24.87 8.01 17.40
CA ILE A 404 -23.51 8.04 17.95
C ILE A 404 -23.52 7.49 19.39
N PHE A 405 -24.48 7.88 20.24
CA PHE A 405 -24.62 7.31 21.58
C PHE A 405 -24.75 5.78 21.53
N LYS A 406 -25.64 5.25 20.68
CA LYS A 406 -25.84 3.80 20.51
C LYS A 406 -24.54 3.08 20.13
N ILE A 407 -23.80 3.62 19.16
CA ILE A 407 -22.54 3.04 18.67
C ILE A 407 -21.49 3.06 19.79
N GLN A 408 -21.35 4.18 20.50
CA GLN A 408 -20.35 4.34 21.54
C GLN A 408 -20.64 3.47 22.78
N MET A 409 -21.92 3.25 23.10
CA MET A 409 -22.35 2.30 24.13
C MET A 409 -22.04 0.85 23.72
N THR A 410 -22.39 0.46 22.48
CA THR A 410 -22.12 -0.88 21.95
C THR A 410 -20.62 -1.20 21.95
N LYS A 411 -19.78 -0.26 21.51
CA LYS A 411 -18.30 -0.36 21.54
C LYS A 411 -17.76 -0.64 22.95
N ARG A 412 -18.46 -0.16 23.98
CA ARG A 412 -18.11 -0.31 25.40
C ARG A 412 -18.85 -1.45 26.09
N LYS A 413 -19.58 -2.28 25.33
CA LYS A 413 -20.39 -3.39 25.85
C LYS A 413 -21.46 -2.95 26.86
N LEU A 414 -21.98 -1.72 26.68
CA LEU A 414 -23.14 -1.23 27.42
C LEU A 414 -24.41 -1.53 26.62
N ASP A 415 -25.43 -2.04 27.29
CA ASP A 415 -26.76 -2.14 26.71
C ASP A 415 -27.35 -0.74 26.58
N SER A 416 -27.79 -0.38 25.37
CA SER A 416 -28.42 0.92 25.11
C SER A 416 -29.91 0.95 25.46
N ALA A 417 -30.56 -0.21 25.66
CA ALA A 417 -32.00 -0.29 25.92
C ALA A 417 -32.46 0.49 27.18
N PRO A 418 -31.68 0.58 28.27
CA PRO A 418 -32.06 1.37 29.45
C PRO A 418 -31.95 2.89 29.28
N PHE A 419 -31.40 3.38 28.17
CA PHE A 419 -31.11 4.80 27.96
C PHE A 419 -32.05 5.40 26.93
N ASP A 420 -32.64 6.56 27.22
CA ASP A 420 -33.34 7.35 26.23
C ASP A 420 -32.33 8.12 25.36
N LEU A 421 -31.99 7.53 24.21
CA LEU A 421 -31.02 8.10 23.28
C LEU A 421 -31.48 9.42 22.65
N ASN A 422 -32.80 9.62 22.53
CA ASN A 422 -33.34 10.87 21.99
C ASN A 422 -33.22 12.00 23.01
N ALA A 423 -33.51 11.70 24.28
CA ALA A 423 -33.29 12.66 25.37
C ALA A 423 -31.80 13.03 25.49
N LEU A 424 -30.90 12.03 25.53
CA LEU A 424 -29.45 12.27 25.56
C LEU A 424 -28.96 13.10 24.36
N SER A 425 -29.52 12.83 23.17
CA SER A 425 -29.21 13.59 21.96
C SER A 425 -29.66 15.05 22.03
N ALA A 426 -30.82 15.32 22.63
CA ALA A 426 -31.31 16.67 22.84
C ALA A 426 -30.45 17.43 23.86
N THR A 427 -30.02 16.77 24.95
CA THR A 427 -29.14 17.36 25.96
C THR A 427 -27.74 17.64 25.40
N ALA A 428 -27.25 16.80 24.50
CA ALA A 428 -25.95 16.95 23.83
C ALA A 428 -26.01 17.87 22.59
N ASP A 429 -26.90 18.87 22.55
CA ASP A 429 -26.97 19.76 21.39
C ASP A 429 -25.67 20.54 21.18
N GLY A 430 -25.23 20.57 19.91
CA GLY A 430 -23.94 21.17 19.54
C GLY A 430 -22.70 20.34 19.91
N PHE A 431 -22.84 19.12 20.44
CA PHE A 431 -21.69 18.22 20.69
C PHE A 431 -21.24 17.55 19.40
N SER A 432 -19.92 17.43 19.24
CA SER A 432 -19.29 16.56 18.26
C SER A 432 -19.34 15.08 18.69
N GLY A 433 -19.09 14.17 17.76
CA GLY A 433 -19.05 12.73 18.06
C GLY A 433 -17.97 12.36 19.09
N SER A 434 -16.83 13.04 19.07
CA SER A 434 -15.78 12.86 20.08
C SER A 434 -16.20 13.35 21.47
N GLU A 435 -16.98 14.43 21.55
CA GLU A 435 -17.44 14.95 22.85
C GLU A 435 -18.51 14.05 23.45
N ILE A 436 -19.39 13.48 22.63
CA ILE A 436 -20.32 12.41 23.05
C ILE A 436 -19.54 11.20 23.58
N GLU A 437 -18.48 10.79 22.88
CA GLU A 437 -17.63 9.69 23.33
C GLU A 437 -17.00 9.99 24.69
N GLN A 438 -16.45 11.19 24.89
CA GLN A 438 -15.85 11.60 26.15
C GLN A 438 -16.87 11.72 27.28
N ALA A 439 -18.08 12.22 27.02
CA ALA A 439 -19.13 12.28 28.04
C ALA A 439 -19.48 10.88 28.58
N ILE A 440 -19.59 9.88 27.70
CA ILE A 440 -19.82 8.48 28.11
C ILE A 440 -18.64 7.94 28.93
N VAL A 441 -17.40 8.21 28.50
CA VAL A 441 -16.19 7.77 29.20
C VAL A 441 -16.10 8.39 30.60
N SER A 442 -16.34 9.69 30.73
CA SER A 442 -16.37 10.40 32.02
C SER A 442 -17.47 9.85 32.93
N ALA A 443 -18.67 9.62 32.40
CA ALA A 443 -19.78 9.06 33.16
C ALA A 443 -19.47 7.65 33.68
N LEU A 444 -18.76 6.83 32.89
CA LEU A 444 -18.28 5.53 33.32
C LEU A 444 -17.28 5.62 34.47
N TYR A 445 -16.34 6.57 34.43
CA TYR A 445 -15.42 6.79 35.56
C TYR A 445 -16.16 7.17 36.84
N VAL A 446 -17.16 8.05 36.75
CA VAL A 446 -18.00 8.45 37.89
C VAL A 446 -18.76 7.25 38.47
N ALA A 447 -19.38 6.45 37.61
CA ALA A 447 -20.13 5.28 38.03
C ALA A 447 -19.23 4.20 38.66
N MET A 448 -18.05 3.97 38.09
CA MET A 448 -17.06 3.03 38.61
C MET A 448 -16.48 3.48 39.95
N ALA A 449 -16.19 4.77 40.11
CA ALA A 449 -15.73 5.33 41.39
C ALA A 449 -16.79 5.16 42.51
N ALA A 450 -18.07 5.15 42.14
CA ALA A 450 -19.20 4.87 43.03
C ALA A 450 -19.58 3.37 43.11
N ASN A 451 -18.79 2.47 42.50
CA ASN A 451 -18.99 1.03 42.46
C ASN A 451 -20.40 0.59 42.00
N ARG A 452 -20.92 1.25 40.96
CA ARG A 452 -22.24 0.95 40.37
C ARG A 452 -22.20 1.02 38.84
N MET A 453 -23.28 0.56 38.20
CA MET A 453 -23.45 0.73 36.76
C MET A 453 -23.73 2.19 36.41
N VAL A 454 -23.31 2.58 35.20
CA VAL A 454 -23.58 3.91 34.63
C VAL A 454 -25.07 4.05 34.34
N THR A 455 -25.62 5.21 34.68
CA THR A 455 -27.02 5.57 34.48
C THR A 455 -27.13 6.74 33.50
N GLN A 456 -28.33 6.98 32.95
CA GLN A 456 -28.57 8.11 32.06
C GLN A 456 -28.21 9.45 32.73
N GLN A 457 -28.51 9.61 34.03
CA GLN A 457 -28.20 10.82 34.79
C GLN A 457 -26.69 11.12 34.87
N ASP A 458 -25.85 10.08 34.90
CA ASP A 458 -24.39 10.28 34.90
C ASP A 458 -23.93 10.90 33.58
N ILE A 459 -24.46 10.39 32.47
CA ILE A 459 -24.11 10.88 31.13
C ILE A 459 -24.63 12.32 30.97
N GLU A 460 -25.88 12.60 31.34
CA GLU A 460 -26.45 13.95 31.30
C GLU A 460 -25.65 14.94 32.15
N ALA A 461 -25.23 14.54 33.36
CA ALA A 461 -24.42 15.38 34.24
C ALA A 461 -23.06 15.72 33.61
N GLU A 462 -22.40 14.76 32.94
CA GLU A 462 -21.12 15.01 32.26
C GLU A 462 -21.28 15.85 30.98
N ILE A 463 -22.39 15.70 30.26
CA ILE A 463 -22.74 16.58 29.13
C ILE A 463 -22.87 18.02 29.63
N LEU A 464 -23.66 18.25 30.70
CA LEU A 464 -23.90 19.59 31.23
C LEU A 464 -22.65 20.27 31.82
N LYS A 465 -21.68 19.50 32.30
CA LYS A 465 -20.38 20.02 32.78
C LYS A 465 -19.45 20.43 31.63
N THR A 466 -19.64 19.85 30.45
CA THR A 466 -18.76 20.04 29.29
C THR A 466 -19.25 21.21 28.47
N ARG A 467 -18.36 22.17 28.17
CA ARG A 467 -18.65 23.21 27.18
C ARG A 467 -18.30 22.70 25.79
N PRO A 468 -19.27 22.58 24.87
CA PRO A 468 -19.01 21.98 23.57
C PRO A 468 -18.16 22.87 22.67
N LEU A 469 -17.46 22.24 21.73
CA LEU A 469 -16.60 22.87 20.74
C LEU A 469 -17.37 23.86 19.86
N SER A 470 -18.64 23.58 19.60
CA SER A 470 -19.58 24.49 18.91
C SER A 470 -19.68 25.86 19.57
N VAL A 471 -19.51 25.93 20.90
CA VAL A 471 -19.51 27.17 21.68
C VAL A 471 -18.08 27.73 21.80
N MET A 472 -17.09 26.88 22.11
CA MET A 472 -15.72 27.35 22.34
C MET A 472 -15.00 27.84 21.07
N MET A 473 -15.36 27.32 19.90
CA MET A 473 -14.75 27.64 18.60
C MET A 473 -15.80 28.18 17.63
N SER A 474 -16.84 28.85 18.15
CA SER A 474 -18.03 29.26 17.38
C SER A 474 -17.69 30.12 16.16
N GLU A 475 -16.71 31.02 16.28
CA GLU A 475 -16.26 31.92 15.22
C GLU A 475 -15.59 31.13 14.09
N LYS A 476 -14.67 30.22 14.43
CA LYS A 476 -13.97 29.37 13.45
C LYS A 476 -14.94 28.43 12.73
N ILE A 477 -15.87 27.84 13.46
CA ILE A 477 -16.89 26.94 12.88
C ILE A 477 -17.80 27.74 11.94
N SER A 478 -18.21 28.95 12.32
CA SER A 478 -19.06 29.81 11.48
C SER A 478 -18.33 30.19 10.19
N GLN A 479 -17.05 30.59 10.26
CA GLN A 479 -16.23 30.87 9.09
C GLN A 479 -16.09 29.65 8.17
N LEU A 480 -15.87 28.46 8.75
CA LEU A 480 -15.74 27.22 8.00
C LEU A 480 -17.05 26.85 7.29
N ARG A 481 -18.20 27.00 7.97
CA ARG A 481 -19.54 26.79 7.40
C ARG A 481 -19.84 27.76 6.27
N GLU A 482 -19.54 29.05 6.47
CA GLU A 482 -19.73 30.08 5.45
C GLU A 482 -18.89 29.80 4.20
N TRP A 483 -17.63 29.38 4.40
CA TRP A 483 -16.78 28.95 3.30
C TRP A 483 -17.36 27.74 2.55
N ALA A 484 -17.90 26.76 3.29
CA ALA A 484 -18.39 25.49 2.76
C ALA A 484 -19.72 25.60 1.99
N LEU A 485 -20.63 26.50 2.38
CA LEU A 485 -22.01 26.61 1.87
C LEU A 485 -22.15 26.61 0.34
N SER A 486 -21.23 27.28 -0.37
CA SER A 486 -21.27 27.38 -1.85
C SER A 486 -20.22 26.53 -2.56
N ARG A 487 -19.40 25.79 -1.81
CA ARG A 487 -18.18 25.13 -2.32
C ARG A 487 -18.14 23.63 -2.10
N THR A 488 -19.04 23.09 -1.27
CA THR A 488 -18.99 21.69 -0.83
C THR A 488 -20.38 21.07 -0.85
N VAL A 489 -20.41 19.73 -0.87
CA VAL A 489 -21.63 18.95 -0.67
C VAL A 489 -21.75 18.58 0.81
N PRO A 490 -22.91 18.73 1.47
CA PRO A 490 -23.08 18.24 2.83
C PRO A 490 -22.88 16.73 2.91
N ALA A 491 -22.22 16.26 3.97
CA ALA A 491 -21.96 14.84 4.16
C ALA A 491 -23.22 14.02 4.54
N HIS A 492 -24.17 14.67 5.22
CA HIS A 492 -25.43 14.08 5.69
C HIS A 492 -26.59 14.36 4.73
#